data_AF-A0A3Q3WWW9-F1
#
_entry.id   AF-A0A3Q3WWW9-F1
#
_cell.length_a   1.000
_cell.length_b   1.000
_cell.length_c   1.000
_cell.angle_alpha   90.00
_cell.angle_beta   90.00
_cell.angle_gamma   90.00
#
_symmetry.space_group_name_H-M   'P 1'
#
loop_
_entity.id
_entity.type
_entity.pdbx_description
1 polymer ?
#
loop_
_entity_poly.entity_id
_entity_poly.type
_entity_poly.pdbx_seq_one_letter_code
_entity_poly.pdbx_strand_id
1 'polypeptide(L)'
;VSSGLVCAASMSAMERTELKMAVIAEQLGLSWAELAREFQLSVDDINKIRVENPNSLLEQSSALLNLWATREGKRAKMESLYAALKSIDRMDIVNMLEGQPPQPARQGSRDLSRRRHNEREHLSPGMTNGKLRFPHPTMQPVPLAILS
;
A
#
# COMPACT_ATOMS: atom_id res chain seq x y z
N VAL A 1 -35.57 24.45 -10.15
CA VAL A 1 -34.33 25.18 -10.47
C VAL A 1 -33.16 24.31 -10.07
N SER A 2 -32.29 24.03 -11.03
CA SER A 2 -31.06 23.26 -10.88
C SER A 2 -30.12 23.88 -9.85
N SER A 3 -29.38 23.04 -9.11
CA SER A 3 -27.91 23.12 -8.98
C SER A 3 -27.45 22.34 -7.75
N GLY A 4 -26.53 21.41 -7.96
CA GLY A 4 -25.86 20.68 -6.89
C GLY A 4 -25.54 19.21 -7.22
N LEU A 5 -25.94 18.71 -8.39
CA LEU A 5 -25.43 17.44 -8.88
C LEU A 5 -23.96 17.63 -9.28
N VAL A 6 -23.12 16.82 -8.65
CA VAL A 6 -21.83 16.30 -9.13
C VAL A 6 -20.67 17.28 -9.31
N CYS A 7 -20.00 17.60 -8.21
CA CYS A 7 -18.55 17.46 -8.20
C CYS A 7 -18.17 16.14 -7.49
N ALA A 8 -18.71 15.01 -7.98
CA ALA A 8 -17.96 13.77 -7.87
C ALA A 8 -16.78 13.97 -8.81
N ALA A 9 -15.71 14.58 -8.31
CA ALA A 9 -14.53 14.90 -9.08
C ALA A 9 -14.03 13.60 -9.71
N SER A 10 -14.26 13.46 -11.01
CA SER A 10 -13.69 12.38 -11.78
C SER A 10 -12.20 12.69 -11.84
N MET A 11 -11.38 11.91 -11.13
CA MET A 11 -9.94 12.02 -11.26
C MET A 11 -9.59 11.89 -12.74
N SER A 12 -8.75 12.78 -13.24
CA SER A 12 -8.25 12.73 -14.60
C SER A 12 -7.37 11.48 -14.79
N ALA A 13 -7.16 11.09 -16.05
CA ALA A 13 -6.21 10.01 -16.36
C ALA A 13 -4.78 10.36 -15.91
N MET A 14 -4.42 11.64 -15.93
CA MET A 14 -3.12 12.13 -15.51
C MET A 14 -2.93 11.97 -14.00
N GLU A 15 -3.89 12.42 -13.18
CA GLU A 15 -3.82 12.26 -11.72
C GLU A 15 -3.75 10.79 -11.31
N ARG A 16 -4.46 9.90 -12.02
CA ARG A 16 -4.35 8.45 -11.80
C ARG A 16 -2.94 7.92 -12.11
N THR A 17 -2.33 8.36 -13.21
CA THR A 17 -0.96 7.97 -13.55
C THR A 17 0.03 8.48 -12.52
N GLU A 18 -0.11 9.74 -12.09
CA GLU A 18 0.76 10.35 -11.08
C GLU A 18 0.68 9.61 -9.75
N LEU A 19 -0.52 9.25 -9.28
CA LEU A 19 -0.68 8.41 -8.09
C LEU A 19 0.02 7.05 -8.23
N LYS A 20 -0.13 6.39 -9.39
CA LYS A 20 0.57 5.11 -9.63
C LYS A 20 2.08 5.29 -9.61
N MET A 21 2.61 6.37 -10.18
CA MET A 21 4.04 6.67 -10.15
C MET A 21 4.53 6.93 -8.72
N ALA A 22 3.78 7.68 -7.91
CA ALA A 22 4.11 7.93 -6.51
C ALA A 22 4.16 6.62 -5.72
N VAL A 23 3.17 5.75 -5.88
CA VAL A 23 3.14 4.43 -5.24
C VAL A 23 4.33 3.56 -5.68
N ILE A 24 4.73 3.60 -6.95
CA ILE A 24 5.95 2.90 -7.41
C ILE A 24 7.16 3.48 -6.69
N ALA A 25 7.33 4.80 -6.65
CA ALA A 25 8.47 5.42 -5.98
C ALA A 25 8.58 5.01 -4.50
N GLU A 26 7.44 4.94 -3.81
CA GLU A 26 7.38 4.51 -2.40
C GLU A 26 7.79 3.06 -2.20
N GLN A 27 7.40 2.16 -3.10
CA GLN A 27 7.70 0.73 -2.95
C GLN A 27 9.03 0.29 -3.57
N LEU A 28 9.60 1.11 -4.47
CA LEU A 28 10.78 0.72 -5.23
C LEU A 28 12.01 0.54 -4.32
N GLY A 29 12.23 1.46 -3.37
CA GLY A 29 13.29 1.33 -2.37
C GLY A 29 14.67 1.10 -3.02
N LEU A 30 15.44 0.14 -2.51
CA LEU A 30 16.80 -0.16 -3.01
C LEU A 30 16.85 -0.64 -4.47
N SER A 31 15.74 -1.14 -5.01
CA SER A 31 15.67 -1.62 -6.40
C SER A 31 15.71 -0.49 -7.44
N TRP A 32 15.71 0.78 -7.03
CA TRP A 32 15.71 1.92 -7.96
C TRP A 32 16.91 1.89 -8.93
N ALA A 33 18.10 1.51 -8.45
CA ALA A 33 19.28 1.48 -9.30
C ALA A 33 19.23 0.35 -10.35
N GLU A 34 18.53 -0.75 -10.04
CA GLU A 34 18.29 -1.84 -11.00
C GLU A 34 17.26 -1.40 -12.05
N LEU A 35 16.17 -0.75 -11.63
CA LEU A 35 15.19 -0.18 -12.55
C LEU A 35 15.80 0.88 -13.47
N ALA A 36 16.73 1.70 -12.96
CA ALA A 36 17.46 2.68 -13.74
C ALA A 36 18.31 2.05 -14.85
N ARG A 37 18.96 0.91 -14.55
CA ARG A 37 19.73 0.13 -15.52
C ARG A 37 18.82 -0.52 -16.55
N GLU A 38 17.65 -1.00 -16.14
CA GLU A 38 16.63 -1.54 -17.05
C GLU A 38 16.12 -0.48 -18.03
N PHE A 39 15.98 0.77 -17.59
CA PHE A 39 15.72 1.92 -18.46
C PHE A 39 16.92 2.38 -19.29
N GLN A 40 18.07 1.71 -19.19
CA GLN A 40 19.31 2.07 -19.89
C GLN A 40 19.72 3.52 -19.61
N LEU A 41 19.55 3.98 -18.36
CA LEU A 41 20.12 5.25 -17.93
C LEU A 41 21.63 5.12 -17.77
N SER A 42 22.34 6.22 -18.01
CA SER A 42 23.80 6.22 -17.90
C SER A 42 24.24 6.05 -16.44
N VAL A 43 25.45 5.53 -16.24
CA VAL A 43 26.05 5.43 -14.91
C VAL A 43 26.18 6.81 -14.25
N ASP A 44 26.46 7.84 -15.04
CA ASP A 44 26.54 9.22 -14.55
C ASP A 44 25.19 9.75 -14.06
N ASP A 45 24.09 9.48 -14.76
CA ASP A 45 22.74 9.87 -14.32
C ASP A 45 22.35 9.16 -13.01
N ILE A 46 22.64 7.86 -12.93
CA ILE A 46 22.41 7.07 -11.71
C ILE A 46 23.24 7.62 -10.55
N ASN A 47 24.51 7.92 -10.78
CA ASN A 47 25.39 8.51 -9.78
C ASN A 47 24.91 9.89 -9.33
N LYS A 48 24.46 10.72 -10.27
CA LYS A 48 23.92 12.05 -10.00
C LYS A 48 22.70 11.97 -9.07
N ILE A 49 21.72 11.13 -9.37
CA ILE A 49 20.53 10.93 -8.51
C ILE A 49 20.95 10.52 -7.09
N ARG A 50 21.92 9.61 -6.96
CA ARG A 50 22.42 9.14 -5.67
C ARG A 50 23.06 10.25 -4.86
N VAL A 51 23.87 11.10 -5.50
CA VAL A 51 24.57 12.20 -4.84
C VAL A 51 23.62 13.34 -4.47
N GLU A 52 22.63 13.64 -5.32
CA GLU A 52 21.64 14.69 -5.06
C GLU A 52 20.65 14.31 -3.94
N ASN A 53 20.38 13.02 -3.76
CA ASN A 53 19.40 12.53 -2.79
C ASN A 53 20.00 11.46 -1.85
N PRO A 54 21.08 11.76 -1.09
CA PRO A 54 21.89 10.71 -0.44
C PRO A 54 21.19 9.99 0.71
N ASN A 55 20.18 10.62 1.33
CA ASN A 55 19.54 10.13 2.55
C ASN A 55 18.12 9.59 2.35
N SER A 56 17.63 9.55 1.10
CA SER A 56 16.23 9.24 0.83
C SER A 56 16.08 8.36 -0.41
N LEU A 57 15.76 7.08 -0.17
CA LEU A 57 15.43 6.15 -1.26
C LEU A 57 14.13 6.54 -1.98
N LEU A 58 13.21 7.18 -1.27
CA LEU A 58 11.99 7.71 -1.87
C LEU A 58 12.29 8.83 -2.87
N GLU A 59 13.17 9.77 -2.50
CA GLU A 59 13.58 10.84 -3.41
C GLU A 59 14.42 10.29 -4.57
N GLN A 60 15.32 9.33 -4.34
CA GLN A 60 16.05 8.65 -5.41
C GLN A 60 15.11 7.95 -6.41
N SER A 61 14.12 7.22 -5.90
CA SER A 61 13.12 6.53 -6.73
C SER A 61 12.23 7.51 -7.49
N SER A 62 11.82 8.61 -6.85
CA SER A 62 11.02 9.66 -7.48
C SER A 62 11.80 10.39 -8.58
N ALA A 63 13.06 10.75 -8.30
CA ALA A 63 13.95 11.39 -9.26
C ALA A 63 14.20 10.50 -10.49
N LEU A 64 14.39 9.19 -10.27
CA LEU A 64 14.49 8.20 -11.35
C LEU A 64 13.24 8.20 -12.25
N LEU A 65 12.05 8.09 -11.66
CA LEU A 65 10.80 8.02 -12.43
C LEU A 65 10.53 9.32 -13.19
N ASN A 66 10.85 10.47 -12.60
CA ASN A 66 10.74 11.77 -13.27
C ASN A 66 11.74 11.90 -14.43
N LEU A 67 12.99 11.46 -14.24
CA LEU A 67 14.00 11.46 -15.31
C LEU A 67 13.58 10.57 -16.48
N TRP A 68 13.11 9.35 -16.18
CA TRP A 68 12.57 8.44 -17.19
C TRP A 68 11.38 9.06 -17.94
N ALA A 69 10.39 9.59 -17.22
CA ALA A 69 9.22 10.22 -17.82
C ALA A 69 9.59 11.43 -18.70
N THR A 70 10.55 12.24 -18.26
CA THR A 70 11.08 13.37 -19.03
C THR A 70 11.80 12.91 -20.29
N ARG A 71 12.64 11.88 -20.20
CA ARG A 71 13.37 11.31 -21.33
C ARG A 71 12.43 10.74 -22.40
N GLU A 72 11.38 10.05 -21.99
CA GLU A 72 10.42 9.46 -22.94
C GLU A 72 9.34 10.43 -23.42
N GLY A 73 9.03 11.46 -22.64
CA GLY A 73 8.04 12.48 -22.99
C GLY A 73 6.71 11.85 -23.40
N LYS A 74 6.26 12.12 -24.63
CA LYS A 74 5.01 11.56 -25.18
C LYS A 74 5.01 10.03 -25.33
N ARG A 75 6.18 9.39 -25.27
CA ARG A 75 6.33 7.93 -25.35
C ARG A 75 6.30 7.26 -23.98
N ALA A 76 6.29 8.02 -22.88
CA ALA A 76 6.20 7.47 -21.54
C ALA A 76 4.86 6.72 -21.40
N LYS A 77 4.92 5.41 -21.19
CA LYS A 77 3.75 4.53 -21.05
C LYS A 77 3.88 3.71 -19.78
N MET A 78 2.77 3.59 -19.06
CA MET A 78 2.71 2.81 -17.82
C MET A 78 3.09 1.34 -18.07
N GLU A 79 2.67 0.78 -19.20
CA GLU A 79 3.01 -0.59 -19.62
C GLU A 79 4.53 -0.83 -19.70
N SER A 80 5.30 0.16 -20.16
CA SER A 80 6.76 0.06 -20.23
C SER A 80 7.40 0.06 -18.83
N LEU A 81 6.86 0.85 -17.91
CA LEU A 81 7.28 0.86 -16.51
C LEU A 81 6.95 -0.48 -15.82
N TYR A 82 5.77 -1.05 -16.07
CA TYR A 82 5.41 -2.37 -15.55
C TYR A 82 6.28 -3.48 -16.12
N ALA A 83 6.59 -3.44 -17.42
CA ALA A 83 7.49 -4.41 -18.04
C ALA A 83 8.89 -4.37 -17.41
N ALA A 84 9.43 -3.17 -17.19
CA ALA A 84 10.72 -3.00 -16.53
C ALA A 84 10.71 -3.49 -15.08
N LEU A 85 9.65 -3.20 -14.32
CA LEU A 85 9.48 -3.73 -12.95
C LEU A 85 9.45 -5.27 -12.92
N LYS A 86 8.81 -5.91 -13.91
CA LYS A 86 8.80 -7.37 -14.03
C LYS A 86 10.19 -7.92 -14.37
N SER A 87 10.97 -7.21 -15.19
CA SER A 87 12.33 -7.58 -15.60
C SER A 87 13.31 -7.59 -14.42
N ILE A 88 13.10 -6.73 -13.43
CA ILE A 88 13.89 -6.67 -12.19
C ILE A 88 13.24 -7.46 -11.03
N ASP A 89 12.38 -8.43 -11.35
CA ASP A 89 11.68 -9.29 -10.38
C ASP A 89 10.79 -8.57 -9.35
N ARG A 90 10.38 -7.33 -9.60
CA ARG A 90 9.48 -6.53 -8.75
C ARG A 90 8.01 -6.65 -9.13
N MET A 91 7.55 -7.89 -9.31
CA MET A 91 6.15 -8.22 -9.58
C MET A 91 5.22 -7.83 -8.42
N ASP A 92 5.74 -7.78 -7.19
CA ASP A 92 5.03 -7.34 -5.99
C ASP A 92 4.41 -5.93 -6.16
N ILE A 93 5.18 -4.99 -6.72
CA ILE A 93 4.71 -3.63 -6.99
C ILE A 93 3.62 -3.64 -8.06
N VAL A 94 3.82 -4.40 -9.14
CA VAL A 94 2.86 -4.46 -10.24
C VAL A 94 1.51 -5.01 -9.75
N ASN A 95 1.53 -6.11 -9.00
CA ASN A 95 0.33 -6.71 -8.42
C ASN A 95 -0.42 -5.74 -7.49
N MET A 96 0.30 -4.90 -6.74
CA MET A 96 -0.32 -3.90 -5.87
C MET A 96 -1.05 -2.81 -6.67
N LEU A 97 -0.56 -2.46 -7.86
CA LEU A 97 -1.14 -1.42 -8.72
C LEU A 97 -2.27 -1.94 -9.62
N GLU A 98 -2.21 -3.20 -10.04
CA GLU A 98 -3.25 -3.86 -10.83
C GLU A 98 -4.37 -4.43 -9.95
N GLY A 99 -4.04 -4.83 -8.71
CA GLY A 99 -4.98 -5.39 -7.73
C GLY A 99 -5.85 -4.36 -7.01
N GLN A 100 -5.63 -3.06 -7.22
CA GLN A 100 -6.59 -2.04 -6.78
C GLN A 100 -7.79 -2.04 -7.73
N PRO A 101 -9.01 -2.44 -7.30
CA PRO A 101 -10.20 -2.11 -8.06
C PRO A 101 -10.25 -0.59 -8.23
N PRO A 102 -10.87 -0.05 -9.30
CA PRO A 102 -11.09 1.39 -9.42
C PRO A 102 -11.86 1.84 -8.17
N GLN A 103 -11.14 2.42 -7.21
CA GLN A 103 -11.75 2.90 -5.98
C GLN A 103 -12.59 4.11 -6.36
N PRO A 104 -13.93 4.08 -6.18
CA PRO A 104 -14.67 5.33 -6.16
C PRO A 104 -14.11 6.13 -4.99
N ALA A 105 -13.71 7.38 -5.25
CA ALA A 105 -13.15 8.29 -4.25
C ALA A 105 -13.99 8.25 -2.97
N ARG A 106 -13.46 7.61 -1.92
CA ARG A 106 -14.01 7.68 -0.57
C ARG A 106 -13.01 8.43 0.29
N GLN A 107 -13.26 9.72 0.36
CA GLN A 107 -12.60 10.62 1.30
C GLN A 107 -13.32 10.54 2.64
N GLY A 108 -12.56 10.33 3.72
CA GLY A 108 -12.73 11.05 4.97
C GLY A 108 -13.84 10.62 5.95
N SER A 109 -13.38 10.07 7.09
CA SER A 109 -13.65 10.57 8.45
C SER A 109 -15.09 10.63 8.99
N ARG A 110 -15.27 9.95 10.14
CA ARG A 110 -16.32 10.04 11.18
C ARG A 110 -17.59 9.20 10.96
N ASP A 111 -17.74 8.15 11.75
CA ASP A 111 -18.84 8.14 12.74
C ASP A 111 -18.51 7.19 13.91
N LEU A 112 -18.13 7.79 15.04
CA LEU A 112 -18.30 7.16 16.35
C LEU A 112 -19.75 7.42 16.76
N SER A 113 -20.49 6.33 17.02
CA SER A 113 -21.75 6.29 17.77
C SER A 113 -22.97 7.01 17.16
N ARG A 114 -23.83 6.25 16.45
CA ARG A 114 -25.28 6.26 16.75
C ARG A 114 -26.05 5.07 16.16
N ARG A 115 -26.37 4.11 17.06
CA ARG A 115 -27.75 3.71 17.39
C ARG A 115 -28.64 3.12 16.27
N ARG A 116 -29.20 1.95 16.61
CA ARG A 116 -30.58 1.43 16.37
C ARG A 116 -30.61 0.23 15.39
N HIS A 117 -31.38 -0.82 15.58
CA HIS A 117 -32.39 -1.21 16.59
C HIS A 117 -33.03 -2.54 16.13
N ASN A 118 -33.45 -3.37 17.10
CA ASN A 118 -34.44 -4.47 17.02
C ASN A 118 -34.03 -5.73 16.23
N GLU A 119 -34.41 -6.95 16.63
CA GLU A 119 -35.73 -7.45 17.06
C GLU A 119 -35.59 -8.47 18.22
N ARG A 120 -36.47 -8.45 19.25
CA ARG A 120 -37.59 -9.42 19.48
C ARG A 120 -37.21 -10.86 19.13
N GLU A 121 -37.43 -11.89 19.94
CA GLU A 121 -38.17 -12.18 21.16
C GLU A 121 -37.54 -13.49 21.70
N HIS A 122 -37.95 -13.95 22.87
CA HIS A 122 -37.90 -15.34 23.39
C HIS A 122 -37.55 -15.31 24.89
N LEU A 123 -38.57 -15.02 25.69
CA LEU A 123 -38.59 -15.32 27.11
C LEU A 123 -38.68 -16.84 27.30
N SER A 124 -37.88 -17.39 28.21
CA SER A 124 -38.31 -18.47 29.11
C SER A 124 -37.45 -18.48 30.39
N PRO A 125 -38.07 -18.57 31.58
CA PRO A 125 -37.38 -18.65 32.86
C PRO A 125 -37.12 -20.11 33.26
N GLY A 126 -36.02 -20.38 33.98
CA GLY A 126 -35.72 -21.73 34.47
C GLY A 126 -34.63 -21.72 35.55
N MET A 127 -35.00 -22.16 36.75
CA MET A 127 -34.24 -22.09 37.98
C MET A 127 -33.10 -23.13 38.07
N THR A 128 -32.19 -22.86 39.02
CA THR A 128 -31.56 -23.80 39.95
C THR A 128 -30.38 -24.70 39.50
N ASN A 129 -29.22 -24.36 40.06
CA ASN A 129 -28.42 -25.19 40.98
C ASN A 129 -26.95 -25.38 40.57
N GLY A 130 -26.06 -25.20 41.55
CA GLY A 130 -24.95 -26.14 41.73
C GLY A 130 -23.57 -25.77 41.18
N LYS A 131 -22.81 -25.10 42.04
CA LYS A 131 -21.52 -25.60 42.57
C LYS A 131 -20.23 -25.48 41.71
N LEU A 132 -19.23 -24.94 42.42
CA LEU A 132 -17.78 -25.16 42.37
C LEU A 132 -16.90 -24.21 41.52
N ARG A 133 -16.29 -23.27 42.26
CA ARG A 133 -14.94 -22.72 42.04
C ARG A 133 -13.95 -23.83 41.67
N PHE A 134 -13.02 -23.57 40.76
CA PHE A 134 -11.56 -23.51 41.00
C PHE A 134 -10.83 -23.01 39.73
N PRO A 135 -9.65 -22.37 39.87
CA PRO A 135 -8.96 -21.65 38.80
C PRO A 135 -8.08 -22.56 37.92
N HIS A 136 -7.82 -22.06 36.71
CA HIS A 136 -7.02 -22.61 35.63
C HIS A 136 -5.58 -23.02 36.06
N PRO A 137 -5.09 -24.24 35.75
CA PRO A 137 -3.71 -24.62 36.03
C PRO A 137 -2.76 -24.39 34.83
N THR A 138 -1.48 -24.20 35.19
CA THR A 138 -0.25 -24.50 34.44
C THR A 138 0.12 -23.64 33.21
N MET A 139 0.94 -22.62 33.46
CA MET A 139 2.05 -22.25 32.59
C MET A 139 3.23 -23.18 32.88
N GLN A 140 3.70 -23.92 31.89
CA GLN A 140 5.05 -24.52 31.78
C GLN A 140 5.35 -24.60 30.25
N PRO A 141 6.61 -24.68 29.74
CA PRO A 141 7.87 -24.97 30.42
C PRO A 141 9.10 -24.14 29.95
N VAL A 142 10.22 -24.19 30.69
CA VAL A 142 11.57 -24.36 30.12
C VAL A 142 12.55 -24.83 31.21
N PRO A 143 13.13 -26.04 31.12
CA PRO A 143 14.31 -26.39 31.89
C PRO A 143 15.57 -25.95 31.13
N LEU A 144 16.40 -25.13 31.78
CA LEU A 144 17.81 -24.98 31.44
C LEU A 144 18.63 -25.94 32.31
N ALA A 145 19.72 -26.44 31.72
CA ALA A 145 20.80 -27.22 32.33
C ALA A 145 20.68 -28.76 32.23
N ILE A 146 21.13 -29.27 31.08
CA ILE A 146 22.12 -30.34 31.05
C ILE A 146 23.33 -29.77 30.32
N LEU A 147 24.45 -29.57 31.01
CA LEU A 147 25.79 -29.93 30.52
C LEU A 147 26.88 -29.62 31.57
N SER A 148 27.46 -30.73 32.02
CA SER A 148 28.75 -30.94 32.68
C SER A 148 28.94 -30.57 34.15
#